data_AF-A0A972XD60-F1
#
_entry.id   AF-A0A972XD60-F1
#
_cell.length_a   1.000
_cell.length_b   1.000
_cell.length_c   1.000
_cell.angle_alpha   90.00
_cell.angle_beta   90.00
_cell.angle_gamma   90.00
#
_symmetry.space_group_name_H-M   'P 1'
#
loop_
_entity.id
_entity.type
_entity.pdbx_description
1 polymer ?
#
loop_
_entity_poly.entity_id
_entity_poly.type
_entity_poly.pdbx_seq_one_letter_code
_entity_poly.pdbx_strand_id
1 'polypeptide(L)'
;MSAILIAFLVSALSCLALLRYKHMHASFSADHDLDGIQKFHQTPVPRIGGIAIYAGLVCALVYRWFENHDIALFASTLVLCALPCFGMGLLEDLTKRIGVKERLVATGISAA
;
A
#
# COMPACT_ATOMS: atom_id res chain seq x y z
N MET A 1 21.65 5.24 -5.39
CA MET A 1 20.68 6.13 -6.07
C MET A 1 19.67 5.34 -6.90
N SER A 2 20.09 4.31 -7.64
CA SER A 2 19.23 3.49 -8.51
C SER A 2 18.01 2.88 -7.81
N ALA A 3 18.17 2.30 -6.61
CA ALA A 3 17.05 1.72 -5.86
C ALA A 3 15.94 2.75 -5.54
N ILE A 4 16.32 3.98 -5.19
CA ILE A 4 15.38 5.07 -4.91
C ILE A 4 14.64 5.48 -6.20
N LEU A 5 15.37 5.59 -7.32
CA LEU A 5 14.77 5.90 -8.62
C LEU A 5 13.79 4.80 -9.06
N ILE A 6 14.14 3.52 -8.87
CA ILE A 6 13.27 2.38 -9.14
C ILE A 6 12.00 2.46 -8.29
N ALA A 7 12.15 2.65 -6.97
CA ALA A 7 11.01 2.80 -6.06
C ALA A 7 10.09 3.94 -6.49
N PHE A 8 10.67 5.10 -6.78
CA PHE A 8 9.95 6.29 -7.22
C PHE A 8 9.17 6.04 -8.53
N LEU A 9 9.85 5.53 -9.57
CA LEU A 9 9.22 5.32 -10.87
C LEU A 9 8.13 4.26 -10.80
N VAL A 10 8.37 3.13 -10.14
CA VAL A 10 7.37 2.08 -9.97
C VAL A 10 6.18 2.62 -9.18
N SER A 11 6.40 3.31 -8.07
CA SER A 11 5.31 3.86 -7.27
C SER A 11 4.51 4.92 -8.04
N ALA A 12 5.18 5.83 -8.75
CA ALA A 12 4.53 6.85 -9.57
C ALA A 12 3.69 6.21 -10.69
N LEU A 13 4.24 5.23 -11.42
CA LEU A 13 3.53 4.52 -12.49
C LEU A 13 2.36 3.70 -11.94
N SER A 14 2.53 3.00 -10.82
CA SER A 14 1.45 2.26 -10.17
C SER A 14 0.34 3.21 -9.70
N CYS A 15 0.69 4.36 -9.11
CA CYS A 15 -0.29 5.36 -8.70
C CYS A 15 -1.07 5.90 -9.91
N LEU A 16 -0.37 6.27 -11.00
CA LEU A 16 -0.99 6.69 -12.24
C LEU A 16 -1.92 5.60 -12.82
N ALA A 17 -1.50 4.34 -12.79
CA ALA A 17 -2.33 3.22 -13.23
C ALA A 17 -3.58 3.07 -12.36
N LEU A 18 -3.45 3.12 -11.04
CA LEU A 18 -4.59 3.04 -10.11
C LEU A 18 -5.61 4.16 -10.38
N LEU A 19 -5.15 5.38 -10.65
CA LEU A 19 -6.03 6.51 -10.99
C LEU A 19 -6.64 6.37 -12.38
N ARG A 20 -5.84 5.98 -13.38
CA ARG A 20 -6.26 5.87 -14.79
C ARG A 20 -7.27 4.76 -15.04
N TYR A 21 -7.13 3.65 -14.30
CA TYR A 21 -8.00 2.48 -14.38
C TYR A 21 -9.03 2.43 -13.25
N LYS A 22 -9.36 3.57 -12.62
CA LYS A 22 -10.35 3.63 -11.53
C LYS A 22 -11.70 3.02 -11.89
N HIS A 23 -12.12 3.11 -13.14
CA HIS A 23 -13.38 2.50 -13.60
C HIS A 23 -13.45 0.98 -13.39
N MET A 24 -12.31 0.28 -13.28
CA MET A 24 -12.26 -1.17 -13.08
C MET A 24 -12.40 -1.60 -11.62
N HIS A 25 -12.02 -0.72 -10.67
CA HIS A 25 -11.90 -1.10 -9.26
C HIS A 25 -12.59 -0.15 -8.28
N ALA A 26 -13.02 1.03 -8.73
CA ALA A 26 -13.60 2.05 -7.86
C ALA A 26 -14.82 1.54 -7.08
N SER A 27 -15.60 0.60 -7.63
CA SER A 27 -16.76 0.00 -6.96
C SER A 27 -16.43 -0.60 -5.58
N PHE A 28 -15.22 -1.12 -5.40
CA PHE A 28 -14.77 -1.70 -4.13
C PHE A 28 -13.59 -0.94 -3.51
N SER A 29 -12.83 -0.17 -4.28
CA SER A 29 -11.66 0.55 -3.77
C SER A 29 -11.94 1.99 -3.36
N ALA A 30 -13.01 2.61 -3.87
CA ALA A 30 -13.28 4.03 -3.64
C ALA A 30 -14.15 4.28 -2.41
N ASP A 31 -13.88 5.42 -1.76
CA ASP A 31 -14.75 5.95 -0.71
C ASP A 31 -15.95 6.65 -1.35
N HIS A 32 -17.13 6.03 -1.21
CA HIS A 32 -18.37 6.57 -1.75
C HIS A 32 -19.15 7.40 -0.72
N ASP A 33 -18.76 7.33 0.56
CA ASP A 33 -19.32 8.19 1.58
C ASP A 33 -18.65 9.56 1.46
N LEU A 34 -19.38 10.57 0.98
CA LEU A 34 -18.88 11.92 0.74
C LEU A 34 -19.30 12.91 1.84
N ASP A 35 -20.25 12.52 2.71
CA ASP A 35 -20.89 13.40 3.69
C ASP A 35 -20.21 13.34 5.08
N GLY A 36 -19.05 12.69 5.17
CA GLY A 36 -18.28 12.63 6.40
C GLY A 36 -17.86 14.01 6.89
N ILE A 37 -17.91 14.23 8.21
CA ILE A 37 -17.63 15.53 8.88
C ILE A 37 -16.27 16.15 8.48
N GLN A 38 -15.32 15.32 8.04
CA GLN A 38 -13.98 15.74 7.59
C GLN A 38 -13.67 15.35 6.13
N LYS A 39 -14.69 15.11 5.30
CA LYS A 39 -14.52 14.76 3.89
C LYS A 39 -14.82 15.99 3.01
N PHE A 40 -13.82 16.42 2.25
CA PHE A 40 -13.92 17.58 1.34
C PHE A 40 -13.98 17.17 -0.14
N HIS A 41 -13.89 15.87 -0.43
CA HIS A 41 -13.91 15.37 -1.80
C HIS A 41 -15.35 15.35 -2.33
N GLN A 42 -15.57 15.94 -3.50
CA GLN A 42 -16.89 15.94 -4.16
C GLN A 42 -17.13 14.69 -5.02
N THR A 43 -16.11 13.83 -5.17
CA THR A 43 -16.18 12.62 -5.99
C THR A 43 -15.53 11.45 -5.28
N PRO A 44 -16.01 10.21 -5.49
CA PRO A 44 -15.38 9.03 -4.92
C PRO A 44 -13.91 8.88 -5.35
N VAL A 45 -13.03 8.60 -4.38
CA VAL A 45 -11.58 8.44 -4.60
C VAL A 45 -11.12 7.06 -4.12
N PRO A 46 -10.36 6.30 -4.93
CA PRO A 46 -9.75 5.03 -4.53
C PRO A 46 -8.84 5.16 -3.31
N ARG A 47 -9.01 4.30 -2.31
CA ARG A 47 -8.24 4.26 -1.06
C ARG A 47 -7.20 3.14 -1.02
N ILE A 48 -6.72 2.72 -2.18
CA ILE A 48 -5.76 1.61 -2.32
C ILE A 48 -4.34 2.08 -2.68
N GLY A 49 -4.00 3.33 -2.34
CA GLY A 49 -2.69 3.94 -2.68
C GLY A 49 -1.48 3.21 -2.09
N GLY A 50 -1.68 2.47 -0.98
CA GLY A 50 -0.63 1.64 -0.39
C GLY A 50 -0.06 0.58 -1.33
N ILE A 51 -0.85 0.10 -2.31
CA ILE A 51 -0.37 -0.85 -3.34
C ILE A 51 0.81 -0.26 -4.12
N ALA A 52 0.72 1.03 -4.49
CA ALA A 52 1.78 1.69 -5.24
C ALA A 52 3.07 1.85 -4.41
N ILE A 53 2.96 2.05 -3.11
CA ILE A 53 4.12 2.13 -2.20
C ILE A 53 4.78 0.75 -2.08
N TYR A 54 3.99 -0.29 -1.80
CA TYR A 54 4.50 -1.65 -1.66
C TYR A 54 5.13 -2.17 -2.95
N ALA A 55 4.53 -1.89 -4.11
CA ALA A 55 5.10 -2.25 -5.41
C ALA A 55 6.48 -1.61 -5.63
N GLY A 56 6.62 -0.31 -5.36
CA GLY A 56 7.90 0.38 -5.45
C GLY A 56 8.96 -0.19 -4.50
N LEU A 57 8.56 -0.49 -3.27
CA LEU A 57 9.42 -1.10 -2.26
C LEU A 57 9.95 -2.47 -2.68
N VAL A 58 9.05 -3.34 -3.16
CA VAL A 58 9.40 -4.70 -3.63
C VAL A 58 10.32 -4.64 -4.84
N CYS A 59 10.03 -3.80 -5.85
CA CYS A 59 10.89 -3.67 -7.02
C CYS A 59 12.29 -3.12 -6.67
N ALA A 60 12.37 -2.14 -5.77
CA ALA A 60 13.66 -1.64 -5.28
C ALA A 60 14.42 -2.70 -4.48
N LEU A 61 13.72 -3.50 -3.67
CA LEU A 61 14.30 -4.62 -2.93
C LEU A 61 14.88 -5.69 -3.86
N VAL A 62 14.15 -6.08 -4.90
CA VAL A 62 14.65 -7.02 -5.91
C VAL A 62 15.96 -6.51 -6.50
N TYR A 63 16.07 -5.22 -6.82
CA TYR A 63 17.33 -4.63 -7.26
C TYR A 63 18.43 -4.71 -6.19
N ARG A 64 18.10 -4.42 -4.93
CA ARG A 64 19.08 -4.49 -3.82
C ARG A 64 19.63 -5.89 -3.59
N TRP A 65 18.86 -6.95 -3.84
CA TRP A 65 19.37 -8.33 -3.76
C TRP A 65 20.56 -8.59 -4.69
N PHE A 66 20.64 -7.88 -5.83
CA PHE A 66 21.77 -7.98 -6.76
C PHE A 66 22.92 -6.99 -6.46
N GLU A 67 22.67 -5.94 -5.67
CA GLU A 67 23.66 -4.89 -5.39
C GLU A 67 24.32 -5.06 -4.01
N ASN A 68 23.53 -5.32 -2.96
CA ASN A 68 24.02 -5.43 -1.59
C ASN A 68 23.08 -6.33 -0.76
N HIS A 69 23.57 -7.54 -0.47
CA HIS A 69 22.81 -8.59 0.21
C HIS A 69 22.42 -8.24 1.64
N ASP A 70 23.30 -7.59 2.42
CA ASP A 70 23.02 -7.26 3.83
C ASP A 70 21.86 -6.28 3.95
N ILE A 71 21.86 -5.24 3.11
CA ILE A 71 20.77 -4.26 3.08
C ILE A 71 19.51 -4.88 2.51
N ALA A 72 19.62 -5.76 1.51
CA ALA A 72 18.48 -6.48 0.96
C ALA A 72 17.82 -7.39 1.99
N LEU A 73 18.60 -8.15 2.76
CA LEU A 73 18.12 -9.01 3.84
C LEU A 73 17.40 -8.17 4.90
N PHE A 74 18.05 -7.14 5.43
CA PHE A 74 17.47 -6.25 6.44
C PHE A 74 16.14 -5.64 5.98
N ALA A 75 16.14 -5.04 4.78
CA ALA A 75 14.94 -4.41 4.25
C ALA A 75 13.85 -5.43 3.89
N SER A 76 14.20 -6.64 3.42
CA SER A 76 13.23 -7.72 3.19
C SER A 76 12.55 -8.15 4.47
N THR A 77 13.30 -8.28 5.57
CA THR A 77 12.74 -8.56 6.91
C THR A 77 11.73 -7.49 7.31
N LEU A 78 12.05 -6.21 7.15
CA LEU A 78 11.11 -5.12 7.46
C LEU A 78 9.82 -5.19 6.64
N VAL A 79 9.92 -5.50 5.33
CA VAL A 79 8.75 -5.63 4.46
C VAL A 79 7.88 -6.81 4.87
N LEU A 80 8.49 -7.94 5.22
CA LEU A 80 7.80 -9.12 5.72
C LEU A 80 7.10 -8.82 7.05
N CYS A 81 7.77 -8.15 7.99
CA CYS A 81 7.19 -7.72 9.25
C CYS A 81 5.98 -6.80 9.04
N ALA A 82 6.01 -5.92 8.03
CA ALA A 82 4.91 -5.00 7.74
C ALA A 82 3.71 -5.65 7.02
N LEU A 83 3.84 -6.87 6.48
CA LEU A 83 2.78 -7.54 5.71
C LEU A 83 1.44 -7.70 6.46
N PRO A 84 1.38 -8.09 7.74
CA PRO A 84 0.11 -8.25 8.44
C PRO A 84 -0.65 -6.92 8.54
N CYS A 85 0.02 -5.83 8.93
CA CYS A 85 -0.56 -4.49 9.00
C CYS A 85 -1.02 -4.00 7.62
N PHE A 86 -0.15 -4.12 6.61
CA PHE A 86 -0.48 -3.71 5.24
C PHE A 86 -1.66 -4.52 4.68
N GLY A 87 -1.63 -5.85 4.82
CA GLY A 87 -2.67 -6.73 4.31
C GLY A 87 -4.02 -6.46 4.95
N MET A 88 -4.06 -6.27 6.27
CA MET A 88 -5.31 -5.95 6.98
C MET A 88 -5.82 -4.54 6.68
N GLY A 89 -4.94 -3.56 6.52
CA GLY A 89 -5.30 -2.23 6.03
C GLY A 89 -5.89 -2.28 4.62
N LEU A 90 -5.24 -2.99 3.70
CA LEU A 90 -5.71 -3.13 2.33
C LEU A 90 -7.04 -3.88 2.24
N LEU A 91 -7.21 -4.96 3.00
CA LEU A 91 -8.48 -5.69 3.06
C LEU A 91 -9.59 -4.82 3.64
N GLU A 92 -9.30 -3.98 4.64
CA GLU A 92 -10.27 -2.98 5.09
C GLU A 92 -10.63 -2.03 3.95
N ASP A 93 -9.63 -1.52 3.24
CA ASP A 93 -9.86 -0.54 2.18
C ASP A 93 -10.68 -1.09 1.02
N LEU A 94 -10.59 -2.40 0.76
CA LEU A 94 -11.35 -3.09 -0.29
C LEU A 94 -12.75 -3.56 0.16
N THR A 95 -12.91 -3.92 1.44
CA THR A 95 -14.15 -4.57 1.92
C THR A 95 -15.01 -3.66 2.76
N LYS A 96 -14.42 -2.65 3.40
CA LYS A 96 -15.03 -1.74 4.39
C LYS A 96 -15.72 -2.47 5.55
N ARG A 97 -15.27 -3.69 5.86
CA ARG A 97 -15.86 -4.58 6.88
C ARG A 97 -14.94 -4.89 8.06
N ILE A 98 -13.67 -4.52 7.98
CA ILE A 98 -12.68 -4.86 9.01
C ILE A 98 -12.73 -3.84 10.15
N GLY A 99 -12.98 -4.34 11.36
CA GLY A 99 -13.07 -3.55 12.58
C GLY A 99 -11.73 -3.05 13.10
N VAL A 100 -11.81 -2.17 14.10
CA VAL A 100 -10.62 -1.56 14.73
C VAL A 100 -9.76 -2.61 15.44
N LYS A 101 -10.38 -3.61 16.07
CA LYS A 101 -9.67 -4.63 16.86
C LYS A 101 -8.76 -5.50 15.99
N GLU A 102 -9.28 -5.94 14.84
CA GLU A 102 -8.58 -6.77 13.87
C GLU A 102 -7.37 -6.02 13.30
N ARG A 103 -7.53 -4.74 12.95
CA ARG A 103 -6.41 -3.88 12.49
C ARG A 103 -5.36 -3.66 13.58
N LEU A 104 -5.80 -3.48 14.83
CA LEU A 104 -4.89 -3.31 15.96
C LEU A 104 -4.06 -4.58 16.21
N VAL A 105 -4.69 -5.76 16.19
CA VAL A 105 -3.98 -7.04 16.30
C VAL A 105 -2.98 -7.23 15.16
N ALA A 106 -3.37 -6.91 13.93
CA ALA A 106 -2.47 -7.00 12.78
C ALA A 106 -1.24 -6.09 12.90
N THR A 107 -1.44 -4.88 13.43
CA THR A 107 -0.35 -3.94 13.73
C THR A 107 0.54 -4.48 14.84
N GLY A 108 -0.04 -5.06 15.90
CA GLY A 108 0.69 -5.72 16.97
C GLY A 108 1.55 -6.89 16.48
N ILE A 109 1.00 -7.76 15.63
CA ILE A 109 1.74 -8.88 15.00
C ILE A 109 2.89 -8.35 14.14
N SER A 110 2.71 -7.22 13.45
CA SER A 110 3.76 -6.64 12.61
C SER A 110 4.95 -6.09 13.41
N ALA A 111 4.74 -5.79 14.70
CA ALA A 111 5.71 -5.18 15.59
C ALA A 111 6.34 -6.15 16.61
N ALA A 112 5.84 -7.38 16.70
CA ALA A 112 6.30 -8.42 17.62
C ALA A 112 7.50 -9.18 17.07
#